data_AF-A0AAD7LZJ2-F1
#
_entry.id   AF-A0AAD7LZJ2-F1
#
_cell.length_a   1.000
_cell.length_b   1.000
_cell.length_c   1.000
_cell.angle_alpha   90.00
_cell.angle_beta   90.00
_cell.angle_gamma   90.00
#
_symmetry.space_group_name_H-M   'P 1'
#
loop_
_entity.id
_entity.type
_entity.pdbx_description
1 polymer ?
#
loop_
_entity_poly.entity_id
_entity_poly.type
_entity_poly.pdbx_seq_one_letter_code
_entity_poly.pdbx_strand_id
1 'polypeptide(L)'
;MGFNPNRFFFFISRMLLVLVYALAATSRAQAQPPPQFKCTTQLATCPALIEYASLDSTTLGSIATLFGVKNLRNILGANSFPPSTLANKTVAAKGIIRIPFKCRCNNNGTGVSDRRPTYKVQGGDDLYHIAAEVFSGLVTYPQIQAVNKIVNSSLIMPGQELWIPLPCSCDEVNQTKVVHYGHVVQPGSTVEKIAQDYNTSSVTLLSLNGIADAKDLKAGQVLDVPLKVCSSAIRNESLDFPLLVASATYIYTANNCVRCKCDSANNLTLQCEPSQLKPTNWLTCPSMQCEGSSNLSIGNSSTSSSPCNLTTCAYAGYTSQSILTTLTDQSTCPASEGSRIILRGRDWNYLFIAVHLIIIVYLFVF
;
A
#
# COMPACT_ATOMS: atom_id res chain seq x y z
N MET A 1 16.48 51.25 56.17
CA MET A 1 15.71 50.44 55.22
C MET A 1 16.47 49.12 55.03
N GLY A 2 16.04 48.05 55.69
CA GLY A 2 16.77 46.77 55.69
C GLY A 2 16.41 45.92 54.48
N PHE A 3 17.41 45.62 53.64
CA PHE A 3 17.27 44.68 52.53
C PHE A 3 17.29 43.25 53.10
N ASN A 4 16.18 42.52 53.00
CA ASN A 4 16.08 41.14 53.46
C ASN A 4 16.35 40.18 52.28
N PRO A 5 17.55 39.57 52.18
CA PRO A 5 17.96 38.76 51.03
C PRO A 5 17.09 37.51 50.82
N ASN A 6 16.44 37.00 51.86
CA ASN A 6 15.57 35.82 51.77
C ASN A 6 14.26 36.10 51.02
N ARG A 7 13.76 37.34 51.03
CA ARG A 7 12.56 37.71 50.25
C ARG A 7 12.86 37.87 48.77
N PHE A 8 14.06 38.31 48.41
CA PHE A 8 14.47 38.48 47.01
C PHE A 8 14.69 37.13 46.32
N PHE A 9 15.32 36.17 47.02
CA PHE A 9 15.51 34.80 46.53
C PHE A 9 14.18 34.05 46.32
N PHE A 10 13.19 34.26 47.19
CA PHE A 10 11.86 33.68 47.05
C PHE A 10 11.10 34.20 45.82
N PHE A 11 11.26 35.48 45.49
CA PHE A 11 10.64 36.10 44.32
C PHE A 11 11.27 35.60 43.00
N ILE A 12 12.59 35.46 42.96
CA ILE A 12 13.31 34.92 41.79
C ILE A 12 12.97 33.45 41.55
N SER A 13 12.89 32.64 42.62
CA SER A 13 12.52 31.22 42.54
C SER A 13 11.09 31.02 42.01
N ARG A 14 10.12 31.85 42.45
CA ARG A 14 8.75 31.82 41.91
C ARG A 14 8.66 32.33 40.47
N MET A 15 9.43 33.34 40.07
CA MET A 15 9.47 33.78 38.67
C MET A 15 10.08 32.72 37.75
N LEU A 16 11.15 32.02 38.19
CA LEU A 16 11.74 30.90 37.44
C LEU A 16 10.77 29.72 37.33
N LEU A 17 10.03 29.39 38.40
CA LEU A 17 9.00 28.35 38.34
C LEU A 17 7.86 28.71 37.38
N VAL A 18 7.40 29.96 37.40
CA VAL A 18 6.35 30.45 36.49
C VAL A 18 6.85 30.51 35.03
N LEU A 19 8.11 30.86 34.79
CA LEU A 19 8.71 30.79 33.45
C LEU A 19 8.85 29.34 32.95
N VAL A 20 9.21 28.39 33.80
CA VAL A 20 9.28 26.97 33.45
C VAL A 20 7.89 26.41 33.15
N TYR A 21 6.86 26.79 33.91
CA TYR A 21 5.46 26.44 33.62
C TYR A 21 4.92 27.14 32.36
N ALA A 22 5.34 28.39 32.08
CA ALA A 22 4.94 29.12 30.87
C ALA A 22 5.64 28.60 29.60
N LEU A 23 6.89 28.13 29.72
CA LEU A 23 7.63 27.48 28.62
C LEU A 23 7.13 26.05 28.38
N ALA A 24 6.66 25.33 29.40
CA ALA A 24 6.05 24.01 29.25
C ALA A 24 4.62 24.04 28.64
N ALA A 25 4.01 25.22 28.49
CA ALA A 25 2.64 25.37 27.99
C ALA A 25 2.53 25.66 26.48
N THR A 26 3.63 25.67 25.72
CA THR A 26 3.60 26.03 24.29
C THR A 26 3.76 24.87 23.30
N SER A 27 4.06 23.65 23.74
CA SER A 27 3.90 22.48 22.88
C SER A 27 2.46 21.98 22.98
N ARG A 28 1.52 22.69 22.34
CA ARG A 28 0.30 22.00 21.88
C ARG A 28 0.77 20.99 20.85
N ALA A 29 1.01 19.75 21.27
CA ALA A 29 1.00 18.62 20.37
C ALA A 29 -0.40 18.60 19.74
N GLN A 30 -0.55 19.24 18.59
CA GLN A 30 -1.77 19.11 17.81
C GLN A 30 -1.93 17.63 17.50
N ALA A 31 -2.98 17.02 18.06
CA ALA A 31 -3.36 15.65 17.74
C ALA A 31 -3.41 15.50 16.21
N GLN A 32 -2.75 14.46 15.71
CA GLN A 32 -2.80 14.13 14.29
C GLN A 32 -4.27 13.93 13.88
N PRO A 33 -4.68 14.43 12.70
CA PRO A 33 -6.01 14.10 12.19
C PRO A 33 -6.15 12.58 12.10
N PRO A 34 -7.34 12.03 12.38
CA PRO A 34 -7.57 10.60 12.33
C PRO A 34 -7.25 10.07 10.93
N PRO A 35 -6.62 8.89 10.81
CA PRO A 35 -6.26 8.33 9.53
C PRO A 35 -7.54 7.97 8.75
N GLN A 36 -7.80 8.67 7.65
CA GLN A 36 -9.04 8.57 6.89
C GLN A 36 -8.70 8.65 5.40
N PHE A 37 -9.04 7.59 4.66
CA PHE A 37 -8.78 7.53 3.23
C PHE A 37 -10.05 7.89 2.48
N LYS A 38 -9.91 8.78 1.50
CA LYS A 38 -11.00 9.15 0.61
C LYS A 38 -11.35 7.95 -0.26
N CYS A 39 -12.62 7.59 -0.29
CA CYS A 39 -13.14 6.62 -1.25
C CYS A 39 -14.50 7.08 -1.76
N THR A 40 -14.55 7.40 -3.05
CA THR A 40 -15.69 7.99 -3.75
C THR A 40 -16.44 6.96 -4.59
N THR A 41 -15.81 5.82 -4.88
CA THR A 41 -16.44 4.70 -5.60
C THR A 41 -17.50 4.05 -4.71
N GLN A 42 -18.76 4.40 -4.94
CA GLN A 42 -19.88 4.06 -4.05
C GLN A 42 -20.01 2.55 -3.84
N LEU A 43 -20.01 2.13 -2.56
CA LEU A 43 -20.20 0.74 -2.11
C LEU A 43 -19.24 -0.29 -2.73
N ALA A 44 -18.14 0.16 -3.35
CA ALA A 44 -17.14 -0.72 -3.91
C ALA A 44 -16.44 -1.53 -2.81
N THR A 45 -16.00 -2.72 -3.18
CA THR A 45 -15.10 -3.52 -2.36
C THR A 45 -13.89 -3.93 -3.16
N CYS A 46 -12.72 -3.89 -2.54
CA CYS A 46 -11.44 -4.17 -3.18
C CYS A 46 -10.44 -4.74 -2.18
N PRO A 47 -9.33 -5.35 -2.64
CA PRO A 47 -8.20 -5.64 -1.76
C PRO A 47 -7.48 -4.35 -1.35
N ALA A 48 -7.10 -4.27 -0.07
CA ALA A 48 -6.24 -3.22 0.46
C ALA A 48 -5.15 -3.83 1.35
N LEU A 49 -4.08 -3.07 1.56
CA LEU A 49 -2.98 -3.44 2.46
C LEU A 49 -2.84 -2.37 3.55
N ILE A 50 -2.37 -2.77 4.72
CA ILE A 50 -1.95 -1.82 5.77
C ILE A 50 -0.66 -2.30 6.41
N GLU A 51 0.21 -1.36 6.76
CA GLU A 51 1.43 -1.60 7.50
C GLU A 51 1.09 -1.88 8.96
N TYR A 52 1.63 -2.96 9.54
CA TYR A 52 1.52 -3.22 10.96
C TYR A 52 2.89 -3.50 11.56
N ALA A 53 3.17 -2.87 12.70
CA ALA A 53 4.43 -3.01 13.43
C ALA A 53 4.14 -3.09 14.93
N SER A 54 4.09 -4.32 15.44
CA SER A 54 3.87 -4.59 16.87
C SER A 54 4.96 -3.93 17.74
N LEU A 55 4.57 -3.36 18.89
CA LEU A 55 5.53 -2.78 19.84
C LEU A 55 6.49 -3.84 20.41
N ASP A 56 5.96 -5.04 20.67
CA ASP A 56 6.72 -6.19 21.16
C ASP A 56 6.98 -7.21 20.06
N SER A 57 7.96 -8.09 20.30
CA SER A 57 8.20 -9.25 19.43
C SER A 57 6.99 -10.17 19.41
N THR A 58 6.61 -10.64 18.23
CA THR A 58 5.44 -11.51 18.04
C THR A 58 5.71 -12.56 16.96
N THR A 59 4.68 -13.25 16.47
CA THR A 59 4.78 -14.20 15.36
C THR A 59 3.82 -13.86 14.24
N LEU A 60 4.08 -14.35 13.02
CA LEU A 60 3.15 -14.19 11.90
C LEU A 60 1.77 -14.79 12.20
N GLY A 61 1.69 -15.89 12.97
CA GLY A 61 0.43 -16.52 13.38
C GLY A 61 -0.38 -15.67 14.36
N SER A 62 0.29 -15.02 15.31
CA SER A 62 -0.36 -14.08 16.24
C SER A 62 -0.90 -12.86 15.50
N ILE A 63 -0.12 -12.31 14.56
CA ILE A 63 -0.56 -11.20 13.68
C ILE A 63 -1.75 -11.63 12.82
N ALA A 64 -1.69 -12.81 12.21
CA ALA A 64 -2.80 -13.34 11.42
C ALA A 64 -4.09 -13.46 12.24
N THR A 65 -3.98 -13.92 13.49
CA THR A 65 -5.11 -14.01 14.43
C THR A 65 -5.66 -12.63 14.78
N LEU A 66 -4.80 -11.67 15.13
CA LEU A 66 -5.19 -10.30 15.48
C LEU A 66 -5.98 -9.62 14.36
N PHE A 67 -5.53 -9.78 13.12
CA PHE A 67 -6.18 -9.21 11.94
C PHE A 67 -7.26 -10.10 11.31
N GLY A 68 -7.56 -11.27 11.90
CA GLY A 68 -8.55 -12.21 11.38
C GLY A 68 -8.23 -12.77 10.00
N VAL A 69 -6.94 -12.80 9.62
CA VAL A 69 -6.48 -13.36 8.34
C VAL A 69 -6.46 -14.87 8.44
N LYS A 70 -7.52 -15.53 7.94
CA LYS A 70 -7.71 -16.99 8.04
C LYS A 70 -6.58 -17.81 7.40
N ASN A 71 -6.06 -17.34 6.26
CA ASN A 71 -5.03 -18.04 5.51
C ASN A 71 -3.70 -17.29 5.62
N LEU A 72 -2.74 -17.85 6.38
CA LEU A 72 -1.40 -17.26 6.56
C LEU A 72 -0.73 -16.88 5.24
N ARG A 73 -0.96 -17.67 4.18
CA ARG A 73 -0.43 -17.44 2.83
C ARG A 73 -0.76 -16.05 2.28
N ASN A 74 -1.86 -15.43 2.70
CA ASN A 74 -2.21 -14.08 2.29
C ASN A 74 -1.22 -13.06 2.86
N ILE A 75 -0.84 -13.20 4.15
CA ILE A 75 0.22 -12.38 4.75
C ILE A 75 1.57 -12.70 4.10
N LEU A 76 1.88 -13.97 3.85
CA LEU A 76 3.14 -14.33 3.17
C LEU A 76 3.24 -13.67 1.80
N GLY A 77 2.16 -13.73 1.03
CA GLY A 77 2.02 -13.11 -0.29
C GLY A 77 2.17 -11.60 -0.28
N ALA A 78 1.50 -10.93 0.66
CA ALA A 78 1.59 -9.47 0.84
C ALA A 78 3.00 -8.98 1.22
N ASN A 79 3.83 -9.86 1.79
CA ASN A 79 5.19 -9.56 2.25
C ASN A 79 6.29 -10.26 1.43
N SER A 80 5.92 -10.94 0.33
CA SER A 80 6.86 -11.73 -0.49
C SER A 80 7.71 -12.73 0.30
N PHE A 81 7.17 -13.29 1.40
CA PHE A 81 7.84 -14.37 2.12
C PHE A 81 7.77 -15.69 1.33
N PRO A 82 8.72 -16.61 1.51
CA PRO A 82 8.61 -17.95 0.92
C PRO A 82 7.31 -18.65 1.33
N PRO A 83 6.60 -19.35 0.43
CA PRO A 83 5.36 -20.07 0.75
C PRO A 83 5.48 -21.12 1.86
N SER A 84 6.70 -21.63 2.11
CA SER A 84 7.02 -22.59 3.17
C SER A 84 7.16 -21.95 4.56
N THR A 85 7.07 -20.62 4.67
CA THR A 85 7.21 -19.89 5.93
C THR A 85 6.12 -20.30 6.92
N LEU A 86 6.54 -20.67 8.13
CA LEU A 86 5.65 -21.15 9.19
C LEU A 86 5.04 -20.01 10.00
N ALA A 87 3.89 -20.27 10.61
CA ALA A 87 3.17 -19.32 11.45
C ALA A 87 3.98 -18.86 12.68
N ASN A 88 4.87 -19.72 13.19
CA ASN A 88 5.72 -19.42 14.35
C ASN A 88 6.92 -18.53 14.01
N LYS A 89 7.10 -18.11 12.75
CA LYS A 89 8.16 -17.18 12.37
C LYS A 89 8.03 -15.91 13.22
N THR A 90 9.08 -15.64 13.99
CA THR A 90 9.19 -14.46 14.84
C THR A 90 9.27 -13.20 13.99
N VAL A 91 8.55 -12.17 14.43
CA VAL A 91 8.63 -10.80 13.94
C VAL A 91 9.19 -9.98 15.11
N ALA A 92 10.32 -9.32 14.89
CA ALA A 92 10.94 -8.48 15.90
C ALA A 92 10.02 -7.30 16.27
N ALA A 93 10.22 -6.73 17.46
CA ALA A 93 9.58 -5.48 17.86
C ALA A 93 9.77 -4.42 16.77
N LYS A 94 8.68 -3.73 16.42
CA LYS A 94 8.58 -2.75 15.32
C LYS A 94 8.90 -3.30 13.92
N GLY A 95 8.95 -4.62 13.77
CA GLY A 95 9.09 -5.27 12.46
C GLY A 95 7.84 -5.08 11.63
N ILE A 96 8.01 -4.50 10.43
CA ILE A 96 6.90 -4.18 9.51
C ILE A 96 6.37 -5.45 8.84
N ILE A 97 5.06 -5.65 8.92
CA ILE A 97 4.31 -6.67 8.19
C ILE A 97 3.12 -6.01 7.49
N ARG A 98 3.01 -6.21 6.17
CA ARG A 98 1.86 -5.80 5.37
C ARG A 98 0.70 -6.77 5.60
N ILE A 99 -0.44 -6.25 6.01
CA ILE A 99 -1.64 -7.03 6.29
C ILE A 99 -2.65 -6.83 5.17
N PRO A 100 -3.04 -7.90 4.46
CA PRO A 100 -4.12 -7.82 3.48
C PRO A 100 -5.48 -7.92 4.15
N PHE A 101 -6.40 -7.06 3.70
CA PHE A 101 -7.79 -7.10 4.10
C PHE A 101 -8.70 -6.63 2.96
N LYS A 102 -9.99 -6.89 3.10
CA LYS A 102 -11.00 -6.40 2.17
C LYS A 102 -11.43 -5.00 2.59
N CYS A 103 -11.34 -4.04 1.68
CA CYS A 103 -11.87 -2.71 1.86
C CYS A 103 -13.34 -2.64 1.45
N ARG A 104 -14.10 -1.76 2.09
CA ARG A 104 -15.43 -1.33 1.65
C ARG A 104 -15.53 0.19 1.70
N CYS A 105 -15.98 0.78 0.60
CA CYS A 105 -16.25 2.21 0.54
C CYS A 105 -17.65 2.52 1.06
N ASN A 106 -17.72 3.52 1.93
CA ASN A 106 -18.92 3.98 2.60
C ASN A 106 -19.51 5.18 1.87
N ASN A 107 -20.81 5.43 2.10
CA ASN A 107 -21.54 6.55 1.49
C ASN A 107 -21.06 7.94 1.98
N ASN A 108 -20.24 8.00 3.03
CA ASN A 108 -19.66 9.23 3.55
C ASN A 108 -18.34 9.62 2.85
N GLY A 109 -17.98 8.97 1.74
CA GLY A 109 -16.77 9.27 0.98
C GLY A 109 -15.48 8.71 1.58
N THR A 110 -15.58 7.69 2.44
CA THR A 110 -14.42 7.04 3.09
C THR A 110 -14.42 5.54 2.85
N GLY A 111 -13.24 4.94 2.80
CA GLY A 111 -13.10 3.48 2.83
C GLY A 111 -12.58 2.99 4.18
N VAL A 112 -13.18 1.90 4.66
CA VAL A 112 -12.74 1.18 5.85
C VAL A 112 -12.78 -0.32 5.61
N SER A 113 -12.03 -1.07 6.40
CA SER A 113 -12.01 -2.53 6.31
C SER A 113 -13.40 -3.17 6.49
N ASP A 114 -13.76 -4.13 5.65
CA ASP A 114 -15.10 -4.69 5.54
C ASP A 114 -15.44 -5.61 6.73
N ARG A 115 -15.87 -5.02 7.85
CA ARG A 115 -16.29 -5.70 9.09
C ARG A 115 -15.22 -6.58 9.75
N ARG A 116 -13.97 -6.50 9.31
CA ARG A 116 -12.81 -7.23 9.85
C ARG A 116 -11.59 -6.30 9.87
N PRO A 117 -10.67 -6.42 10.83
CA PRO A 117 -10.71 -7.37 11.94
C PRO A 117 -11.76 -7.03 12.99
N THR A 118 -12.07 -8.03 13.79
CA THR A 118 -12.85 -7.90 15.02
C THR A 118 -11.93 -8.22 16.19
N TYR A 119 -11.86 -7.32 17.16
CA TYR A 119 -11.06 -7.48 18.36
C TYR A 119 -11.96 -7.81 19.55
N LYS A 120 -11.60 -8.85 20.31
CA LYS A 120 -12.32 -9.21 21.53
C LYS A 120 -11.64 -8.51 22.71
N VAL A 121 -12.37 -7.61 23.36
CA VAL A 121 -11.88 -6.81 24.50
C VAL A 121 -11.39 -7.74 25.61
N GLN A 122 -10.19 -7.48 26.12
CA GLN A 122 -9.55 -8.16 27.22
C GLN A 122 -9.77 -7.41 28.54
N GLY A 123 -9.44 -8.05 29.67
CA GLY A 123 -9.50 -7.41 30.97
C GLY A 123 -8.48 -6.27 31.08
N GLY A 124 -8.94 -5.04 31.37
CA GLY A 124 -8.09 -3.85 31.51
C GLY A 124 -7.97 -3.00 30.25
N ASP A 125 -8.56 -3.42 29.13
CA ASP A 125 -8.57 -2.64 27.91
C ASP A 125 -9.43 -1.37 28.03
N ASP A 126 -8.97 -0.33 27.35
CA ASP A 126 -9.79 0.79 26.90
C ASP A 126 -9.60 1.03 25.39
N LEU A 127 -10.44 1.86 24.79
CA LEU A 127 -10.38 2.12 23.34
C LEU A 127 -9.08 2.84 22.91
N TYR A 128 -8.43 3.59 23.81
CA TYR A 128 -7.18 4.27 23.50
C TYR A 128 -6.03 3.26 23.43
N HIS A 129 -5.91 2.38 24.43
CA HIS A 129 -4.93 1.29 24.44
C HIS A 129 -5.07 0.39 23.20
N ILE A 130 -6.31 -0.03 22.88
CA ILE A 130 -6.59 -0.85 21.70
C ILE A 130 -6.12 -0.13 20.42
N ALA A 131 -6.47 1.14 20.26
CA ALA A 131 -6.11 1.91 19.07
C ALA A 131 -4.59 2.17 18.97
N ALA A 132 -3.98 2.67 20.04
CA ALA A 132 -2.60 3.18 20.05
C ALA A 132 -1.55 2.07 20.16
N GLU A 133 -1.82 1.01 20.91
CA GLU A 133 -0.84 -0.04 21.20
C GLU A 133 -1.16 -1.33 20.45
N VAL A 134 -2.37 -1.89 20.64
CA VAL A 134 -2.76 -3.17 20.01
C VAL A 134 -2.80 -3.07 18.48
N PHE A 135 -3.40 -2.01 17.95
CA PHE A 135 -3.40 -1.72 16.52
C PHE A 135 -2.37 -0.66 16.12
N SER A 136 -1.40 -0.38 17.00
CA SER A 136 -0.22 0.44 16.70
C SER A 136 -0.52 1.79 16.03
N GLY A 137 -1.63 2.44 16.42
CA GLY A 137 -2.04 3.75 15.91
C GLY A 137 -2.66 3.75 14.51
N LEU A 138 -2.97 2.57 13.94
CA LEU A 138 -3.58 2.45 12.60
C LEU A 138 -5.01 3.00 12.53
N VAL A 139 -5.66 3.10 13.69
CA VAL A 139 -6.96 3.72 13.89
C VAL A 139 -6.92 4.55 15.16
N THR A 140 -7.93 5.40 15.35
CA THR A 140 -8.10 6.18 16.58
C THR A 140 -9.27 5.65 17.40
N TYR A 141 -9.24 5.86 18.71
CA TYR A 141 -10.33 5.46 19.60
C TYR A 141 -11.71 6.02 19.17
N PRO A 142 -11.86 7.27 18.66
CA PRO A 142 -13.16 7.78 18.20
C PRO A 142 -13.66 7.04 16.96
N GLN A 143 -12.76 6.57 16.08
CA GLN A 143 -13.15 5.77 14.92
C GLN A 143 -13.70 4.42 15.35
N ILE A 144 -13.03 3.74 16.30
CA ILE A 144 -13.53 2.48 16.88
C ILE A 144 -14.88 2.72 17.56
N GLN A 145 -15.00 3.77 18.37
CA GLN A 145 -16.24 4.13 19.06
C GLN A 145 -17.40 4.35 18.09
N ALA A 146 -17.17 5.14 17.03
CA ALA A 146 -18.19 5.51 16.05
C ALA A 146 -18.74 4.29 15.29
N VAL A 147 -17.88 3.41 14.77
CA VAL A 147 -18.32 2.26 13.96
C VAL A 147 -19.00 1.17 14.79
N ASN A 148 -18.67 1.08 16.08
CA ASN A 148 -19.29 0.15 17.02
C ASN A 148 -20.47 0.75 17.79
N LYS A 149 -20.85 2.00 17.51
CA LYS A 149 -21.98 2.72 18.16
C LYS A 149 -21.86 2.73 19.69
N ILE A 150 -20.64 2.88 20.20
CA ILE A 150 -20.38 2.91 21.64
C ILE A 150 -20.73 4.30 22.17
N VAL A 151 -21.73 4.36 23.04
CA VAL A 151 -22.24 5.63 23.59
C VAL A 151 -21.24 6.27 24.55
N ASN A 152 -20.61 5.47 25.42
CA ASN A 152 -19.59 5.92 26.35
C ASN A 152 -18.29 5.15 26.12
N SER A 153 -17.24 5.84 25.68
CA SER A 153 -15.92 5.27 25.37
C SER A 153 -15.24 4.62 26.58
N SER A 154 -15.62 4.99 27.80
CA SER A 154 -15.08 4.44 29.05
C SER A 154 -15.76 3.13 29.48
N LEU A 155 -16.77 2.66 28.74
CA LEU A 155 -17.57 1.48 29.10
C LEU A 155 -17.51 0.41 28.02
N ILE A 156 -16.31 -0.13 27.75
CA ILE A 156 -16.17 -1.41 27.05
C ILE A 156 -16.04 -2.54 28.07
N MET A 157 -16.63 -3.70 27.76
CA MET A 157 -16.62 -4.84 28.67
C MET A 157 -15.72 -5.96 28.13
N PRO A 158 -14.95 -6.66 29.00
CA PRO A 158 -14.22 -7.85 28.59
C PRO A 158 -15.15 -8.86 27.87
N GLY A 159 -14.69 -9.36 26.73
CA GLY A 159 -15.43 -10.26 25.87
C GLY A 159 -16.28 -9.60 24.80
N GLN A 160 -16.50 -8.28 24.86
CA GLN A 160 -17.15 -7.52 23.79
C GLN A 160 -16.33 -7.61 22.50
N GLU A 161 -16.99 -7.82 21.36
CA GLU A 161 -16.34 -7.77 20.06
C GLU A 161 -16.45 -6.36 19.44
N LEU A 162 -15.32 -5.82 19.03
CA LEU A 162 -15.20 -4.51 18.39
C LEU A 162 -14.73 -4.68 16.96
N TRP A 163 -15.47 -4.14 16.00
CA TRP A 163 -14.97 -3.97 14.64
C TRP A 163 -13.93 -2.85 14.60
N ILE A 164 -12.77 -3.14 14.03
CA ILE A 164 -11.67 -2.19 13.88
C ILE A 164 -11.67 -1.65 12.45
N PRO A 165 -11.99 -0.36 12.22
CA PRO A 165 -12.20 0.20 10.90
C PRO A 165 -10.88 0.68 10.28
N LEU A 166 -10.05 -0.24 9.79
CA LEU A 166 -8.76 0.11 9.19
C LEU A 166 -8.98 0.98 7.94
N PRO A 167 -8.25 2.10 7.76
CA PRO A 167 -8.43 3.00 6.62
C PRO A 167 -8.01 2.32 5.31
N CYS A 168 -8.78 2.54 4.25
CA CYS A 168 -8.49 2.02 2.91
C CYS A 168 -9.27 2.79 1.83
N SER A 169 -8.98 2.52 0.56
CA SER A 169 -9.78 3.02 -0.57
C SER A 169 -9.82 2.01 -1.70
N CYS A 170 -10.80 2.17 -2.59
CA CYS A 170 -10.97 1.42 -3.83
C CYS A 170 -10.95 2.33 -5.06
N ASP A 171 -10.64 3.62 -4.87
CA ASP A 171 -10.62 4.59 -5.96
C ASP A 171 -9.45 4.34 -6.90
N GLU A 172 -9.62 4.71 -8.16
CA GLU A 172 -8.51 4.76 -9.09
C GLU A 172 -7.68 6.01 -8.82
N VAL A 173 -6.35 5.88 -8.97
CA VAL A 173 -5.43 7.01 -8.83
C VAL A 173 -4.86 7.31 -10.21
N ASN A 174 -5.06 8.53 -10.69
CA ASN A 174 -4.69 8.95 -12.04
C ASN A 174 -5.24 7.98 -13.11
N GLN A 175 -6.54 7.64 -13.01
CA GLN A 175 -7.27 6.75 -13.94
C GLN A 175 -6.67 5.34 -14.06
N THR A 176 -5.92 4.91 -13.04
CA THR A 176 -5.29 3.60 -12.99
C THR A 176 -5.73 2.88 -11.73
N LYS A 177 -6.07 1.59 -11.86
CA LYS A 177 -6.35 0.73 -10.72
C LYS A 177 -5.08 0.53 -9.89
N VAL A 178 -5.22 0.64 -8.58
CA VAL A 178 -4.13 0.48 -7.62
C VAL A 178 -4.60 -0.37 -6.44
N VAL A 179 -3.66 -0.84 -5.64
CA VAL A 179 -3.96 -1.34 -4.29
C VAL A 179 -3.56 -0.26 -3.32
N HIS A 180 -4.52 0.27 -2.56
CA HIS A 180 -4.24 1.25 -1.51
C HIS A 180 -3.51 0.58 -0.34
N TYR A 181 -2.39 1.18 0.06
CA TYR A 181 -1.55 0.72 1.15
C TYR A 181 -1.47 1.78 2.23
N GLY A 182 -1.95 1.49 3.43
CA GLY A 182 -1.75 2.35 4.59
C GLY A 182 -0.35 2.21 5.15
N HIS A 183 0.54 3.14 4.81
CA HIS A 183 1.92 3.20 5.28
C HIS A 183 2.05 4.07 6.53
N VAL A 184 2.71 3.62 7.59
CA VAL A 184 2.96 4.45 8.78
C VAL A 184 4.26 5.23 8.60
N VAL A 185 4.17 6.55 8.59
CA VAL A 185 5.33 7.43 8.38
C VAL A 185 6.33 7.26 9.52
N GLN A 186 7.53 6.77 9.19
CA GLN A 186 8.60 6.60 10.16
C GLN A 186 9.21 7.97 10.57
N PRO A 187 9.75 8.09 11.80
CA PRO A 187 10.45 9.31 12.21
C PRO A 187 11.58 9.68 11.25
N GLY A 188 11.58 10.91 10.75
CA GLY A 188 12.58 11.42 9.81
C GLY A 188 12.34 11.06 8.34
N SER A 189 11.27 10.33 8.00
CA SER A 189 10.88 10.11 6.60
C SER A 189 10.47 11.40 5.90
N THR A 190 10.70 11.46 4.58
CA THR A 190 10.21 12.53 3.70
C THR A 190 9.24 11.98 2.67
N VAL A 191 8.40 12.85 2.10
CA VAL A 191 7.47 12.48 1.03
C VAL A 191 8.22 11.94 -0.18
N GLU A 192 9.37 12.52 -0.53
CA GLU A 192 10.21 12.11 -1.67
C GLU A 192 10.73 10.68 -1.47
N LYS A 193 11.20 10.37 -0.25
CA LYS A 193 11.72 9.05 0.08
C LYS A 193 10.62 7.99 0.00
N ILE A 194 9.46 8.28 0.58
CA ILE A 194 8.29 7.38 0.52
C ILE A 194 7.83 7.20 -0.93
N ALA A 195 7.74 8.28 -1.72
CA ALA A 195 7.37 8.21 -3.12
C ALA A 195 8.32 7.31 -3.93
N GLN A 196 9.62 7.45 -3.70
CA GLN A 196 10.65 6.63 -4.33
C GLN A 196 10.52 5.16 -3.94
N ASP A 197 10.37 4.86 -2.64
CA ASP A 197 10.30 3.49 -2.11
C ASP A 197 9.09 2.71 -2.65
N TYR A 198 7.99 3.41 -2.95
CA TYR A 198 6.76 2.81 -3.47
C TYR A 198 6.50 3.10 -4.95
N ASN A 199 7.48 3.63 -5.69
CA ASN A 199 7.40 3.91 -7.13
C ASN A 199 6.16 4.75 -7.51
N THR A 200 5.91 5.82 -6.76
CA THR A 200 4.88 6.84 -7.01
C THR A 200 5.52 8.23 -7.06
N SER A 201 4.73 9.29 -7.15
CA SER A 201 5.24 10.68 -7.14
C SER A 201 4.87 11.40 -5.85
N SER A 202 5.71 12.36 -5.42
CA SER A 202 5.40 13.21 -4.26
C SER A 202 4.08 13.95 -4.45
N VAL A 203 3.81 14.45 -5.67
CA VAL A 203 2.55 15.15 -6.01
C VAL A 203 1.35 14.23 -5.81
N THR A 204 1.43 12.98 -6.29
CA THR A 204 0.37 11.98 -6.10
C THR A 204 0.15 11.71 -4.61
N LEU A 205 1.23 11.49 -3.83
CA LEU A 205 1.10 11.23 -2.39
C LEU A 205 0.48 12.40 -1.63
N LEU A 206 0.95 13.62 -1.88
CA LEU A 206 0.43 14.84 -1.24
C LEU A 206 -1.05 15.03 -1.55
N SER A 207 -1.41 14.96 -2.85
CA SER A 207 -2.79 15.12 -3.29
C SER A 207 -3.73 14.05 -2.72
N LEU A 208 -3.31 12.78 -2.75
CA LEU A 208 -4.11 11.67 -2.25
C LEU A 208 -4.39 11.80 -0.74
N ASN A 209 -3.42 12.33 0.01
CA ASN A 209 -3.49 12.47 1.46
C ASN A 209 -3.95 13.87 1.93
N GLY A 210 -4.26 14.79 1.01
CA GLY A 210 -4.66 16.15 1.36
C GLY A 210 -3.59 16.95 2.11
N ILE A 211 -2.31 16.67 1.85
CA ILE A 211 -1.17 17.36 2.46
C ILE A 211 -0.76 18.50 1.54
N ALA A 212 -0.75 19.73 2.05
CA ALA A 212 -0.48 20.93 1.25
C ALA A 212 1.01 21.13 0.97
N ASP A 213 1.87 20.96 1.99
CA ASP A 213 3.33 21.02 1.88
C ASP A 213 3.95 19.71 2.38
N ALA A 214 4.99 19.20 1.71
CA ALA A 214 5.71 18.00 2.15
C ALA A 214 6.29 18.10 3.57
N LYS A 215 6.56 19.33 4.05
CA LYS A 215 6.99 19.59 5.43
C LYS A 215 5.91 19.34 6.48
N ASP A 216 4.64 19.29 6.07
CA ASP A 216 3.53 18.96 6.96
C ASP A 216 3.40 17.46 7.20
N LEU A 217 4.22 16.63 6.53
CA LEU A 217 4.26 15.20 6.79
C LEU A 217 4.69 14.93 8.23
N LYS A 218 3.88 14.16 8.95
CA LYS A 218 4.08 13.90 10.38
C LYS A 218 4.42 12.43 10.63
N ALA A 219 5.43 12.21 11.46
CA ALA A 219 5.77 10.86 11.93
C ALA A 219 4.57 10.21 12.66
N GLY A 220 4.36 8.92 12.44
CA GLY A 220 3.23 8.16 12.95
C GLY A 220 1.91 8.35 12.19
N GLN A 221 1.85 9.26 11.21
CA GLN A 221 0.68 9.40 10.34
C GLN A 221 0.53 8.15 9.46
N VAL A 222 -0.70 7.65 9.30
CA VAL A 222 -1.02 6.62 8.30
C VAL A 222 -1.28 7.31 6.97
N LEU A 223 -0.38 7.09 6.02
CA LEU A 223 -0.39 7.66 4.68
C LEU A 223 -0.99 6.65 3.69
N ASP A 224 -1.93 7.09 2.86
CA ASP A 224 -2.42 6.34 1.71
C ASP A 224 -1.38 6.35 0.60
N VAL A 225 -0.82 5.18 0.31
CA VAL A 225 0.17 4.98 -0.75
C VAL A 225 -0.45 4.11 -1.85
N PRO A 226 -0.55 4.62 -3.09
CA PRO A 226 -1.15 3.87 -4.19
C PRO A 226 -0.12 2.90 -4.79
N LEU A 227 -0.18 1.62 -4.41
CA LEU A 227 0.71 0.62 -4.97
C LEU A 227 0.26 0.27 -6.39
N LYS A 228 1.20 0.40 -7.33
CA LYS A 228 1.00 -0.09 -8.71
C LYS A 228 0.67 -1.57 -8.69
N VAL A 229 -0.28 -1.96 -9.52
CA VAL A 229 -0.66 -3.36 -9.75
C VAL A 229 -0.15 -3.80 -11.11
N CYS A 230 0.02 -5.10 -11.27
CA CYS A 230 0.41 -5.63 -12.57
C CYS A 230 -0.74 -5.63 -13.57
N SER A 231 -0.43 -5.30 -14.83
CA SER A 231 -1.29 -5.54 -15.97
C SER A 231 -1.55 -7.04 -16.12
N SER A 232 -2.80 -7.41 -16.35
CA SER A 232 -3.23 -8.80 -16.42
C SER A 232 -4.23 -9.00 -17.56
N ALA A 233 -4.34 -10.24 -18.03
CA ALA A 233 -5.28 -10.64 -19.08
C ALA A 233 -6.58 -11.23 -18.51
N ILE A 234 -6.95 -10.85 -17.28
CA ILE A 234 -8.13 -11.39 -16.60
C ILE A 234 -9.39 -10.90 -17.28
N ARG A 235 -10.21 -11.86 -17.73
CA ARG A 235 -11.46 -11.58 -18.42
C ARG A 235 -12.53 -11.07 -17.44
N ASN A 236 -13.48 -10.30 -17.95
CA ASN A 236 -14.49 -9.64 -17.11
C ASN A 236 -15.51 -10.61 -16.51
N GLU A 237 -15.69 -11.79 -17.13
CA GLU A 237 -16.55 -12.86 -16.64
C GLU A 237 -15.93 -13.69 -15.51
N SER A 238 -14.66 -13.43 -15.17
CA SER A 238 -13.96 -14.17 -14.13
C SER A 238 -14.49 -13.86 -12.72
N LEU A 239 -14.55 -14.87 -11.86
CA LEU A 239 -14.92 -14.71 -10.46
C LEU A 239 -13.91 -13.89 -9.63
N ASP A 240 -12.67 -13.75 -10.11
CA ASP A 240 -11.65 -12.89 -9.52
C ASP A 240 -11.43 -11.57 -10.27
N PHE A 241 -12.33 -11.19 -11.18
CA PHE A 241 -12.24 -9.90 -11.85
C PHE A 241 -12.64 -8.73 -10.92
N PRO A 242 -11.89 -7.60 -10.91
CA PRO A 242 -10.54 -7.44 -11.44
C PRO A 242 -9.49 -7.99 -10.46
N LEU A 243 -8.58 -8.85 -10.92
CA LEU A 243 -7.52 -9.39 -10.06
C LEU A 243 -6.41 -8.35 -9.89
N LEU A 244 -6.37 -7.74 -8.70
CA LEU A 244 -5.37 -6.72 -8.36
C LEU A 244 -4.25 -7.35 -7.54
N VAL A 245 -3.04 -7.37 -8.10
CA VAL A 245 -1.82 -7.85 -7.42
C VAL A 245 -0.82 -6.72 -7.37
N ALA A 246 -0.55 -6.22 -6.16
CA ALA A 246 0.34 -5.10 -5.93
C ALA A 246 1.81 -5.47 -6.23
N SER A 247 2.61 -4.50 -6.67
CA SER A 247 4.04 -4.68 -6.90
C SER A 247 4.76 -5.26 -5.67
N ALA A 248 5.68 -6.18 -5.92
CA ALA A 248 6.42 -6.94 -4.91
C ALA A 248 5.53 -7.75 -3.97
N THR A 249 4.42 -8.30 -4.49
CA THR A 249 3.55 -9.24 -3.78
C THR A 249 3.20 -10.43 -4.67
N TYR A 250 2.69 -11.49 -4.06
CA TYR A 250 2.03 -12.58 -4.78
C TYR A 250 0.74 -12.99 -4.09
N ILE A 251 -0.15 -13.64 -4.82
CA ILE A 251 -1.43 -14.15 -4.30
C ILE A 251 -1.69 -15.56 -4.83
N TYR A 252 -2.62 -16.26 -4.19
CA TYR A 252 -3.22 -17.47 -4.73
C TYR A 252 -4.66 -17.17 -5.13
N THR A 253 -5.06 -17.61 -6.32
CA THR A 253 -6.41 -17.47 -6.87
C THR A 253 -6.89 -18.82 -7.45
N ALA A 254 -8.07 -18.85 -8.05
CA ALA A 254 -8.69 -20.06 -8.61
C ALA A 254 -8.71 -21.21 -7.60
N ASN A 255 -9.29 -20.97 -6.42
CA ASN A 255 -9.38 -21.94 -5.31
C ASN A 255 -8.02 -22.53 -4.87
N ASN A 256 -6.97 -21.71 -4.85
CA ASN A 256 -5.57 -22.07 -4.61
C ASN A 256 -4.86 -22.75 -5.77
N CYS A 257 -5.43 -22.93 -6.96
CA CYS A 257 -4.75 -23.63 -8.05
C CYS A 257 -3.69 -22.79 -8.76
N VAL A 258 -3.90 -21.47 -8.83
CA VAL A 258 -3.00 -20.56 -9.55
C VAL A 258 -2.36 -19.62 -8.55
N ARG A 259 -1.05 -19.44 -8.65
CA ARG A 259 -0.29 -18.42 -7.92
C ARG A 259 0.10 -17.32 -8.90
N CYS A 260 -0.17 -16.08 -8.56
CA CYS A 260 0.21 -14.93 -9.39
C CYS A 260 1.08 -13.97 -8.60
N LYS A 261 2.21 -13.55 -9.15
CA LYS A 261 3.13 -12.57 -8.57
C LYS A 261 3.21 -11.32 -9.44
N CYS A 262 3.44 -10.18 -8.79
CA CYS A 262 3.67 -8.93 -9.46
C CYS A 262 5.04 -8.35 -9.08
N ASP A 263 5.86 -8.07 -10.07
CA ASP A 263 7.21 -7.55 -9.89
C ASP A 263 7.51 -6.47 -10.94
N SER A 264 8.04 -5.34 -10.47
CA SER A 264 8.53 -4.25 -11.29
C SER A 264 9.59 -4.68 -12.32
N ALA A 265 10.38 -5.71 -12.03
CA ALA A 265 11.38 -6.24 -12.95
C ALA A 265 10.79 -6.83 -14.24
N ASN A 266 9.50 -7.19 -14.24
CA ASN A 266 8.79 -7.75 -15.39
C ASN A 266 7.83 -6.73 -16.03
N ASN A 267 8.24 -5.46 -16.05
CA ASN A 267 7.43 -4.34 -16.58
C ASN A 267 6.01 -4.28 -16.00
N LEU A 268 5.84 -4.71 -14.74
CA LEU A 268 4.54 -4.83 -14.08
C LEU A 268 3.54 -5.70 -14.88
N THR A 269 4.00 -6.77 -15.52
CA THR A 269 3.12 -7.78 -16.13
C THR A 269 2.88 -8.92 -15.15
N LEU A 270 1.62 -9.32 -14.97
CA LEU A 270 1.24 -10.34 -14.00
C LEU A 270 1.80 -11.71 -14.39
N GLN A 271 2.62 -12.30 -13.52
CA GLN A 271 3.24 -13.60 -13.75
C GLN A 271 2.52 -14.65 -12.94
N CYS A 272 1.88 -15.62 -13.60
CA CYS A 272 1.12 -16.68 -12.94
C CYS A 272 1.71 -18.06 -13.22
N GLU A 273 1.60 -18.96 -12.25
CA GLU A 273 2.09 -20.34 -12.29
C GLU A 273 1.14 -21.28 -11.52
N PRO A 274 1.16 -22.60 -11.80
CA PRO A 274 0.47 -23.59 -10.98
C PRO A 274 1.02 -23.60 -9.54
N SER A 275 0.14 -23.55 -8.54
CA SER A 275 0.51 -23.35 -7.14
C SER A 275 1.03 -24.58 -6.39
N GLN A 276 0.85 -25.79 -6.96
CA GLN A 276 1.06 -27.10 -6.31
C GLN A 276 0.24 -27.32 -5.02
N LEU A 277 -0.75 -26.48 -4.74
CA LEU A 277 -1.60 -26.59 -3.56
C LEU A 277 -2.85 -27.42 -3.85
N LYS A 278 -3.37 -28.09 -2.81
CA LYS A 278 -4.69 -28.72 -2.89
C LYS A 278 -5.76 -27.64 -3.07
N PRO A 279 -6.66 -27.80 -4.06
CA PRO A 279 -7.76 -26.87 -4.23
C PRO A 279 -8.71 -26.86 -3.03
N THR A 280 -9.35 -25.72 -2.76
CA THR A 280 -10.33 -25.60 -1.67
C THR A 280 -11.72 -26.09 -2.05
N ASN A 281 -12.15 -25.86 -3.29
CA ASN A 281 -13.53 -26.12 -3.74
C ASN A 281 -13.62 -27.13 -4.91
N TRP A 282 -12.48 -27.64 -5.37
CA TRP A 282 -12.42 -28.66 -6.40
C TRP A 282 -11.77 -29.93 -5.84
N LEU A 283 -12.04 -31.06 -6.48
CA LEU A 283 -11.35 -32.32 -6.14
C LEU A 283 -9.88 -32.27 -6.59
N THR A 284 -9.65 -31.75 -7.79
CA THR A 284 -8.35 -31.52 -8.42
C THR A 284 -8.38 -30.19 -9.16
N CYS A 285 -7.22 -29.57 -9.36
CA CYS A 285 -7.16 -28.35 -10.14
C CYS A 285 -7.56 -28.61 -11.60
N PRO A 286 -8.45 -27.79 -12.19
CA PRO A 286 -8.77 -27.87 -13.61
C PRO A 286 -7.53 -27.73 -14.50
N SER A 287 -7.67 -28.10 -15.77
CA SER A 287 -6.61 -27.91 -16.76
C SER A 287 -6.14 -26.45 -16.80
N MET A 288 -4.82 -26.28 -16.82
CA MET A 288 -4.14 -24.99 -17.01
C MET A 288 -3.46 -24.89 -18.37
N GLN A 289 -3.87 -25.75 -19.31
CA GLN A 289 -3.41 -25.70 -20.69
C GLN A 289 -3.93 -24.44 -21.38
N CYS A 290 -3.15 -23.89 -22.30
CA CYS A 290 -3.53 -22.66 -22.98
C CYS A 290 -4.60 -22.88 -24.04
N GLU A 291 -5.59 -21.99 -24.06
CA GLU A 291 -6.48 -21.88 -25.20
C GLU A 291 -5.67 -21.57 -26.47
N GLY A 292 -5.87 -22.37 -27.53
CA GLY A 292 -5.15 -22.22 -28.80
C GLY A 292 -3.75 -22.84 -28.84
N SER A 293 -3.28 -23.54 -27.80
CA SER A 293 -2.01 -24.27 -27.83
C SER A 293 -2.05 -25.56 -27.01
N SER A 294 -1.64 -26.68 -27.61
CA SER A 294 -1.51 -27.96 -26.89
C SER A 294 -0.25 -28.04 -26.02
N ASN A 295 0.75 -27.19 -26.27
CA ASN A 295 2.09 -27.36 -25.70
C ASN A 295 2.41 -26.37 -24.58
N LEU A 296 1.56 -25.36 -24.40
CA LEU A 296 1.74 -24.33 -23.39
C LEU A 296 0.71 -24.50 -22.27
N SER A 297 1.18 -24.29 -21.05
CA SER A 297 0.37 -24.18 -19.84
C SER A 297 0.71 -22.86 -19.15
N ILE A 298 -0.14 -22.39 -18.23
CA ILE A 298 0.07 -21.14 -17.49
C ILE A 298 1.54 -20.99 -17.02
N GLY A 299 2.16 -19.87 -17.38
CA GLY A 299 3.54 -19.53 -17.03
C GLY A 299 4.61 -20.02 -18.02
N ASN A 300 4.27 -20.97 -18.89
CA ASN A 300 5.18 -21.40 -19.96
C ASN A 300 5.12 -20.42 -21.12
N SER A 301 6.27 -20.28 -21.79
CA SER A 301 6.40 -19.45 -22.99
C SER A 301 7.12 -20.21 -24.10
N SER A 302 6.77 -19.91 -25.34
CA SER A 302 7.46 -20.39 -26.54
C SER A 302 7.93 -19.20 -27.36
N THR A 303 9.15 -19.28 -27.89
CA THR A 303 9.61 -18.34 -28.91
C THR A 303 8.95 -18.70 -30.24
N SER A 304 8.29 -17.73 -30.86
CA SER A 304 7.84 -17.85 -32.24
C SER A 304 9.04 -17.65 -33.19
N SER A 305 8.79 -17.60 -34.51
CA SER A 305 9.77 -17.57 -35.60
C SER A 305 10.90 -16.51 -35.53
N SER A 306 10.87 -15.59 -34.56
CA SER A 306 11.95 -14.66 -34.21
C SER A 306 12.31 -14.81 -32.72
N PRO A 307 13.60 -14.84 -32.33
CA PRO A 307 14.04 -15.05 -30.94
C PRO A 307 13.54 -14.00 -29.94
N CYS A 308 12.97 -12.90 -30.43
CA CYS A 308 12.45 -11.80 -29.62
C CYS A 308 10.92 -11.79 -29.46
N ASN A 309 10.18 -12.59 -30.23
CA ASN A 309 8.73 -12.69 -30.09
C ASN A 309 8.37 -13.88 -29.22
N LEU A 310 8.05 -13.59 -27.97
CA LEU A 310 7.68 -14.58 -26.96
C LEU A 310 6.16 -14.67 -26.88
N THR A 311 5.63 -15.88 -27.09
CA THR A 311 4.22 -16.19 -26.84
C THR A 311 4.13 -16.88 -25.48
N THR A 312 3.48 -16.26 -24.51
CA THR A 312 3.30 -16.78 -23.15
C THR A 312 1.86 -17.20 -22.93
N CYS A 313 1.66 -18.30 -22.21
CA CYS A 313 0.34 -18.64 -21.71
C CYS A 313 0.03 -17.88 -20.43
N ALA A 314 -0.84 -16.89 -20.53
CA ALA A 314 -1.30 -16.08 -19.40
C ALA A 314 -2.54 -16.69 -18.73
N TYR A 315 -2.63 -16.51 -17.42
CA TYR A 315 -3.86 -16.76 -16.68
C TYR A 315 -4.88 -15.66 -17.00
N ALA A 316 -6.09 -16.08 -17.35
CA ALA A 316 -7.17 -15.19 -17.79
C ALA A 316 -8.38 -15.19 -16.84
N GLY A 317 -8.28 -15.83 -15.67
CA GLY A 317 -9.35 -15.90 -14.68
C GLY A 317 -9.84 -17.33 -14.41
N TYR A 318 -10.96 -17.47 -13.70
CA TYR A 318 -11.59 -18.75 -13.46
C TYR A 318 -13.11 -18.62 -13.28
N THR A 319 -13.80 -19.71 -13.60
CA THR A 319 -15.23 -19.92 -13.34
C THR A 319 -15.40 -20.94 -12.22
N SER A 320 -16.63 -21.30 -11.85
CA SER A 320 -16.84 -22.36 -10.87
C SER A 320 -16.41 -23.75 -11.36
N GLN A 321 -16.20 -23.95 -12.68
CA GLN A 321 -15.83 -25.25 -13.26
C GLN A 321 -14.42 -25.29 -13.87
N SER A 322 -13.88 -24.17 -14.34
CA SER A 322 -12.65 -24.15 -15.14
C SER A 322 -11.72 -22.99 -14.82
N ILE A 323 -10.46 -23.17 -15.17
CA ILE A 323 -9.45 -22.11 -15.21
C ILE A 323 -9.40 -21.58 -16.66
N LEU A 324 -9.44 -20.27 -16.80
CA LEU A 324 -9.38 -19.57 -18.08
C LEU A 324 -7.93 -19.19 -18.38
N THR A 325 -7.51 -19.37 -19.62
CA THR A 325 -6.16 -19.07 -20.11
C THR A 325 -6.24 -18.26 -21.40
N THR A 326 -5.15 -17.59 -21.76
CA THR A 326 -5.04 -16.91 -23.06
C THR A 326 -3.59 -16.83 -23.47
N LEU A 327 -3.33 -16.84 -24.78
CA LEU A 327 -2.01 -16.53 -25.31
C LEU A 327 -1.81 -15.02 -25.29
N THR A 328 -0.62 -14.61 -24.86
CA THR A 328 -0.16 -13.22 -24.90
C THR A 328 1.18 -13.15 -25.62
N ASP A 329 1.24 -12.34 -26.67
CA ASP A 329 2.48 -12.11 -27.41
C ASP A 329 3.19 -10.89 -26.84
N GLN A 330 4.45 -11.08 -26.47
CA GLN A 330 5.35 -10.01 -26.06
C GLN A 330 6.52 -9.96 -27.04
N SER A 331 6.62 -8.85 -27.78
CA SER A 331 7.79 -8.57 -28.60
C SER A 331 8.83 -7.82 -27.79
N THR A 332 10.03 -8.39 -27.64
CA THR A 332 11.21 -7.69 -27.13
C THR A 332 12.07 -7.14 -28.26
N CYS A 333 11.61 -7.23 -29.52
CA CYS A 333 12.30 -6.62 -30.65
C CYS A 333 12.49 -5.12 -30.36
N PRO A 334 13.70 -4.57 -30.56
CA PRO A 334 13.80 -3.15 -30.81
C PRO A 334 12.84 -2.87 -31.97
N ALA A 335 11.91 -1.93 -31.80
CA ALA A 335 11.08 -1.51 -32.91
C ALA A 335 12.02 -1.21 -34.08
N SER A 336 11.90 -1.97 -35.18
CA SER A 336 12.63 -1.60 -36.38
C SER A 336 12.17 -0.18 -36.72
N GLU A 337 13.12 0.74 -36.86
CA GLU A 337 12.84 2.06 -37.41
C GLU A 337 12.41 1.87 -38.87
N GLY A 338 11.15 1.46 -39.06
CA GLY A 338 10.42 1.66 -40.30
C GLY A 338 10.19 3.14 -40.44
N SER A 339 11.15 3.83 -41.05
CA SER A 339 11.06 5.19 -41.59
C SER A 339 10.20 6.15 -40.76
N ARG A 340 10.54 6.34 -39.48
CA ARG A 340 10.31 7.66 -38.91
C ARG A 340 11.41 8.54 -39.46
N ILE A 341 11.03 9.55 -40.24
CA ILE A 341 11.82 10.78 -40.31
C ILE A 341 11.85 11.30 -38.87
N ILE A 342 12.82 10.81 -38.11
CA ILE A 342 13.27 11.42 -36.88
C ILE A 342 13.98 12.67 -37.37
N LEU A 343 13.27 13.80 -37.36
CA LEU A 343 13.92 15.07 -37.10
C LEU A 343 14.65 14.90 -35.77
N ARG A 344 15.89 14.42 -35.86
CA ARG A 344 16.87 14.48 -34.78
C ARG A 344 16.79 15.92 -34.31
N GLY A 345 16.34 16.10 -33.06
CA GLY A 345 16.54 17.33 -32.32
C GLY A 345 18.02 17.64 -32.39
N ARG A 346 18.37 18.45 -33.37
CA ARG A 346 19.71 18.96 -33.59
C ARG A 346 20.02 19.75 -32.35
N ASP A 347 21.02 19.29 -31.60
CA ASP A 347 21.67 19.99 -30.51
C ASP A 347 21.43 21.51 -30.58
N TRP A 348 20.53 22.00 -29.72
CA TRP A 348 20.24 23.44 -29.60
C TRP A 348 21.48 24.24 -29.15
N ASN A 349 22.55 23.55 -28.75
CA ASN A 349 23.85 24.14 -28.45
C ASN A 349 24.56 24.71 -29.69
N TYR A 350 24.42 24.12 -30.88
CA TYR A 350 25.09 24.67 -32.07
C TYR A 350 24.35 25.87 -32.69
N LEU A 351 23.03 25.95 -32.51
CA LEU A 351 22.23 27.08 -32.99
C LEU A 351 22.46 28.34 -32.14
N PHE A 352 22.65 28.18 -30.83
CA PHE A 352 23.04 29.29 -29.95
C PHE A 352 24.44 29.82 -30.25
N ILE A 353 25.42 28.93 -30.50
CA ILE A 353 26.80 29.31 -30.83
C ILE A 353 26.88 30.03 -32.19
N ALA A 354 26.12 29.57 -33.19
CA ALA A 354 26.09 30.21 -34.51
C ALA A 354 25.42 31.60 -34.48
N VAL A 355 24.35 31.78 -33.70
CA VAL A 355 23.69 33.09 -33.54
C VAL A 355 24.58 34.07 -32.77
N HIS A 356 25.33 33.61 -31.77
CA HIS A 356 26.27 34.48 -31.03
C HIS A 356 27.48 34.88 -31.87
N LEU A 357 28.00 34.00 -32.73
CA LEU A 357 29.09 34.34 -33.65
C LEU A 357 28.66 35.33 -34.74
N ILE A 358 27.42 35.25 -35.25
CA ILE A 358 26.91 36.21 -36.23
C ILE A 358 26.67 37.59 -35.60
N ILE A 359 26.20 37.65 -34.35
CA ILE A 359 26.02 38.92 -33.61
C ILE A 359 27.38 39.56 -33.28
N ILE A 360 28.40 38.78 -32.93
CA ILE A 360 29.76 39.29 -32.69
C ILE A 360 30.39 39.82 -33.98
N VAL A 361 30.17 39.17 -35.14
CA VAL A 361 30.68 39.68 -36.43
C VAL A 361 29.97 40.96 -36.86
N TYR A 362 28.68 41.11 -36.56
CA TYR A 362 27.92 42.34 -36.86
C TYR A 362 28.29 43.53 -35.95
N LEU A 363 28.73 43.27 -34.72
CA LEU A 363 29.17 44.32 -33.77
C LEU A 363 30.60 44.82 -34.00
N PHE A 364 31.36 44.21 -34.92
CA PHE A 364 32.76 44.59 -35.23
C PHE A 364 32.98 45.05 -36.69
N VAL A 365 31.93 45.14 -37.50
CA VAL A 365 32.02 45.62 -38.90
C VAL A 365 31.11 46.83 -39.19
N PHE A 366 30.52 47.45 -38.16
CA PHE A 366 29.95 48.80 -38.26
C PHE A 366 30.33 49.66 -37.05
#